data_AF-A0AAX6HQX1-F1
#
_entry.id   AF-A0AAX6HQX1-F1
#
_cell.length_a   1.000
_cell.length_b   1.000
_cell.length_c   1.000
_cell.angle_alpha   90.00
_cell.angle_beta   90.00
_cell.angle_gamma   90.00
#
_symmetry.space_group_name_H-M   'P 1'
#
loop_
_entity.id
_entity.type
_entity.pdbx_description
1 polymer ?
#
loop_
_entity_poly.entity_id
_entity_poly.type
_entity_poly.pdbx_seq_one_letter_code
_entity_poly.pdbx_strand_id
1 'polypeptide(L)'
;MALLMEEGADPITDNEKSDLAAIAAIKESAAIELKEKGNEYVKMGKKHYSEAIDCYTRAITQSALGDYDTSLLYSNRAHVNFLLGNYRRALADAEEAVKLSPANVKAHYRAAKAAFSLELLTEASSFCQSGLEQFPANEELKKLSMQIDSRKKEEENRRAQISKAVAEAKELASSIESRGLKLGKALYQELTGVKKPILDKNKILHWPVLLLYAEVMSSDFIEDFCESDMLSAHLDMISFLL
;
A
#
# COMPACT_ATOMS: atom_id res chain seq x y z
N MET A 1 7.90 15.88 -53.13
CA MET A 1 6.45 15.71 -53.38
C MET A 1 5.74 14.97 -52.24
N ALA A 2 6.38 14.75 -51.08
CA ALA A 2 5.79 14.06 -49.93
C ALA A 2 4.69 14.83 -49.16
N LEU A 3 4.44 16.10 -49.51
CA LEU A 3 3.41 16.94 -48.88
C LEU A 3 1.96 16.60 -49.31
N LEU A 4 1.78 15.63 -50.21
CA LEU A 4 0.48 15.23 -50.78
C LEU A 4 0.08 13.77 -50.48
N MET A 5 0.82 13.05 -49.63
CA MET A 5 0.41 11.70 -49.23
C MET A 5 -0.67 11.78 -48.15
N GLU A 6 -1.81 11.12 -48.36
CA GLU A 6 -2.84 10.94 -47.34
C GLU A 6 -2.27 10.13 -46.16
N GLU A 7 -2.67 10.47 -44.93
CA GLU A 7 -2.27 9.74 -43.71
C GLU A 7 -2.58 8.25 -43.85
N GLY A 8 -1.53 7.41 -43.98
CA GLY A 8 -1.64 5.95 -44.04
C GLY A 8 -1.42 5.32 -45.42
N ALA A 9 -1.06 6.07 -46.47
CA ALA A 9 -0.66 5.49 -47.75
C ALA A 9 0.78 4.95 -47.72
N ASP A 10 0.97 3.66 -48.05
CA ASP A 10 2.30 3.05 -48.16
C ASP A 10 3.12 3.72 -49.30
N PRO A 11 4.41 4.03 -49.11
CA PRO A 11 5.23 4.67 -50.13
C PRO A 11 5.44 3.74 -51.34
N ILE A 12 4.98 4.18 -52.50
CA ILE A 12 4.92 3.39 -53.74
C ILE A 12 6.23 3.52 -54.52
N THR A 13 6.91 4.67 -54.42
CA THR A 13 8.17 4.95 -55.14
C THR A 13 9.40 4.94 -54.23
N ASP A 14 10.58 4.65 -54.82
CA ASP A 14 11.85 4.67 -54.07
C ASP A 14 12.19 6.06 -53.49
N ASN A 15 11.75 7.14 -54.16
CA ASN A 15 11.88 8.50 -53.64
C ASN A 15 10.99 8.74 -52.42
N GLU A 16 9.74 8.27 -52.42
CA GLU A 16 8.85 8.38 -51.25
C GLU A 16 9.36 7.56 -50.06
N LYS A 17 9.93 6.37 -50.30
CA LYS A 17 10.59 5.59 -49.26
C LYS A 17 11.79 6.32 -48.66
N SER A 18 12.61 6.96 -49.50
CA SER A 18 13.75 7.77 -49.03
C SER A 18 13.30 8.99 -48.23
N ASP A 19 12.26 9.69 -48.66
CA ASP A 19 11.70 10.85 -47.94
C ASP A 19 11.14 10.42 -46.58
N LEU A 20 10.42 9.29 -46.52
CA LEU A 20 9.86 8.73 -45.29
C LEU A 20 10.96 8.30 -44.30
N ALA A 21 12.03 7.66 -44.79
CA ALA A 21 13.19 7.31 -43.98
C ALA A 21 13.91 8.54 -43.43
N ALA A 22 14.04 9.62 -44.22
CA ALA A 22 14.61 10.87 -43.75
C ALA A 22 13.75 11.52 -42.64
N ILE A 23 12.42 11.52 -42.79
CA ILE A 23 11.50 12.02 -41.76
C ILE A 23 11.62 11.19 -40.48
N ALA A 24 11.69 9.87 -40.58
CA ALA A 24 11.86 8.98 -39.42
C ALA A 24 13.16 9.27 -38.67
N ALA A 25 14.29 9.43 -39.39
CA ALA A 25 15.58 9.77 -38.80
C ALA A 25 15.57 11.15 -38.10
N ILE A 26 14.87 12.14 -38.67
CA ILE A 26 14.68 13.44 -38.03
C ILE A 26 13.87 13.30 -36.73
N LYS A 27 12.78 12.53 -36.72
CA LYS A 27 11.99 12.29 -35.51
C LYS A 27 12.78 11.53 -34.43
N GLU A 28 13.57 10.53 -34.84
CA GLU A 28 14.44 9.75 -33.95
C GLU A 28 15.48 10.66 -33.27
N SER A 29 16.22 11.45 -34.06
CA SER A 29 17.21 12.39 -33.53
C SER A 29 16.58 13.44 -32.59
N ALA A 30 15.40 13.97 -32.94
CA ALA A 30 14.66 14.89 -32.08
C ALA A 30 14.23 14.22 -30.75
N ALA A 31 13.79 12.96 -30.79
CA ALA A 31 13.42 12.21 -29.58
C ALA A 31 14.63 11.96 -28.67
N ILE A 32 15.81 11.68 -29.24
CA ILE A 32 17.06 11.54 -28.49
C ILE A 32 17.46 12.87 -27.85
N GLU A 33 17.37 13.98 -28.56
CA GLU A 33 17.68 15.30 -28.01
C GLU A 33 16.75 15.67 -26.84
N LEU A 34 15.45 15.39 -26.98
CA LEU A 34 14.46 15.59 -25.92
C LEU A 34 14.76 14.70 -24.69
N LYS A 35 15.19 13.46 -24.90
CA LYS A 35 15.64 12.57 -23.81
C LYS A 35 16.78 13.21 -23.02
N GLU A 36 17.81 13.71 -23.71
CA GLU A 36 18.97 14.30 -23.04
C GLU A 36 18.62 15.60 -22.31
N LYS A 37 17.80 16.47 -22.91
CA LYS A 37 17.27 17.66 -22.23
C LYS A 37 16.48 17.29 -20.97
N GLY A 38 15.65 16.25 -21.05
CA GLY A 38 14.95 15.70 -19.90
C GLY A 38 15.92 15.26 -18.79
N ASN A 39 16.99 14.55 -19.15
CA ASN A 39 18.02 14.11 -18.20
C ASN A 39 18.75 15.30 -17.56
N GLU A 40 19.02 16.36 -18.30
CA GLU A 40 19.62 17.60 -17.78
C GLU A 40 18.71 18.28 -16.76
N TYR A 41 17.41 18.45 -17.05
CA TYR A 41 16.45 19.01 -16.10
C TYR A 41 16.35 18.18 -14.82
N VAL A 42 16.44 16.84 -14.90
CA VAL A 42 16.51 15.99 -13.70
C VAL A 42 17.75 16.30 -12.86
N LYS A 43 18.90 16.53 -13.49
CA LYS A 43 20.14 16.91 -12.79
C LYS A 43 20.05 18.30 -12.16
N MET A 44 19.33 19.23 -12.78
CA MET A 44 19.09 20.59 -12.22
C MET A 44 18.18 20.56 -10.98
N GLY A 45 17.46 19.46 -10.74
CA GLY A 45 16.76 19.20 -9.48
C GLY A 45 15.27 19.56 -9.50
N LYS A 46 14.65 19.54 -8.31
CA LYS A 46 13.19 19.49 -8.14
C LYS A 46 12.40 20.59 -8.85
N LYS A 47 12.98 21.79 -8.99
CA LYS A 47 12.33 22.93 -9.67
C LYS A 47 12.08 22.66 -11.17
N HIS A 48 12.85 21.75 -11.78
CA HIS A 48 12.81 21.47 -13.22
C HIS A 48 12.21 20.10 -13.55
N TYR A 49 11.63 19.41 -12.57
CA TYR A 49 11.05 18.08 -12.78
C TYR A 49 9.81 18.11 -13.69
N SER A 50 9.05 19.20 -13.70
CA SER A 50 7.96 19.41 -14.67
C SER A 50 8.47 19.44 -16.11
N GLU A 51 9.53 20.19 -16.36
CA GLU A 51 10.16 20.35 -17.68
C GLU A 51 10.79 19.03 -18.14
N ALA A 52 11.38 18.27 -17.21
CA ALA A 52 11.85 16.92 -17.51
C ALA A 52 10.72 15.99 -17.97
N ILE A 53 9.57 16.02 -17.29
CA ILE A 53 8.39 15.23 -17.66
C ILE A 53 7.85 15.64 -19.04
N ASP A 54 7.81 16.94 -19.34
CA ASP A 54 7.41 17.44 -20.67
C ASP A 54 8.35 16.92 -21.77
N CYS A 55 9.66 17.02 -21.55
CA CYS A 55 10.66 16.53 -22.50
C CYS A 55 10.50 15.03 -22.79
N TYR A 56 10.38 14.20 -21.74
CA TYR A 56 10.16 12.76 -21.92
C TYR A 56 8.83 12.46 -22.61
N THR A 57 7.76 13.19 -22.28
CA THR A 57 6.45 13.00 -22.89
C THR A 57 6.50 13.31 -24.38
N ARG A 58 7.11 14.45 -24.76
CA ARG A 58 7.29 14.83 -26.16
C ARG A 58 8.16 13.83 -26.92
N ALA A 59 9.20 13.27 -26.28
CA ALA A 59 10.03 12.22 -26.87
C ALA A 59 9.23 10.94 -27.14
N ILE A 60 8.40 10.50 -26.18
CA ILE A 60 7.52 9.34 -26.33
C ILE A 60 6.50 9.57 -27.47
N THR A 61 5.92 10.78 -27.55
CA THR A 61 4.93 11.14 -28.59
C THR A 61 5.50 11.15 -30.00
N GLN A 62 6.83 11.28 -30.18
CA GLN A 62 7.42 11.15 -31.52
C GLN A 62 7.25 9.74 -32.10
N SER A 63 7.09 8.72 -31.24
CA SER A 63 6.94 7.31 -31.63
C SER A 63 7.98 6.85 -32.66
N ALA A 64 9.22 7.34 -32.50
CA ALA A 64 10.31 7.15 -33.45
C ALA A 64 11.48 6.34 -32.89
N LEU A 65 11.36 5.87 -31.64
CA LEU A 65 12.39 5.07 -30.96
C LEU A 65 11.94 3.61 -30.86
N GLY A 66 12.90 2.69 -30.83
CA GLY A 66 12.63 1.29 -30.56
C GLY A 66 12.12 1.04 -29.12
N ASP A 67 11.62 -0.17 -28.88
CA ASP A 67 10.99 -0.53 -27.59
C ASP A 67 11.93 -0.36 -26.39
N TYR A 68 13.22 -0.68 -26.55
CA TYR A 68 14.21 -0.51 -25.50
C TYR A 68 14.40 0.96 -25.09
N ASP A 69 14.62 1.85 -26.06
CA ASP A 69 14.81 3.28 -25.80
C ASP A 69 13.53 3.95 -25.30
N THR A 70 12.38 3.52 -25.82
CA THR A 70 11.06 3.96 -25.33
C THR A 70 10.84 3.50 -23.89
N SER A 71 11.25 2.28 -23.53
CA SER A 71 11.25 1.79 -22.14
C SER A 71 12.11 2.68 -21.23
N LEU A 72 13.28 3.14 -21.69
CA LEU A 72 14.12 4.06 -20.92
C LEU A 72 13.42 5.40 -20.66
N LEU A 73 12.72 5.95 -21.66
CA LEU A 73 11.95 7.19 -21.51
C LEU A 73 10.83 7.07 -20.47
N TYR A 74 10.01 6.02 -20.57
CA TYR A 74 8.98 5.73 -19.59
C TYR A 74 9.57 5.53 -18.20
N SER A 75 10.66 4.77 -18.09
CA SER A 75 11.34 4.52 -16.82
C SER A 75 11.91 5.81 -16.21
N ASN A 76 12.45 6.72 -17.02
CA ASN A 76 12.93 8.01 -16.55
C ASN A 76 11.79 8.96 -16.14
N ARG A 77 10.70 9.00 -16.90
CA ARG A 77 9.50 9.75 -16.54
C ARG A 77 8.88 9.23 -15.24
N ALA A 78 8.84 7.91 -15.06
CA ALA A 78 8.41 7.25 -13.82
C ALA A 78 9.24 7.73 -12.62
N HIS A 79 10.56 7.80 -12.77
CA HIS A 79 11.45 8.27 -11.72
C HIS A 79 11.13 9.71 -11.30
N VAL A 80 10.93 10.62 -12.26
CA VAL A 80 10.63 12.01 -11.96
C VAL A 80 9.25 12.16 -11.33
N ASN A 81 8.24 11.45 -11.85
CA ASN A 81 6.92 11.38 -11.22
C ASN A 81 7.00 10.87 -9.78
N PHE A 82 7.82 9.86 -9.50
CA PHE A 82 8.04 9.34 -8.16
C PHE A 82 8.63 10.41 -7.23
N LEU A 83 9.65 11.15 -7.70
CA LEU A 83 10.28 12.23 -6.92
C LEU A 83 9.33 13.40 -6.61
N LEU A 84 8.32 13.61 -7.46
CA LEU A 84 7.25 14.57 -7.24
C LEU A 84 6.14 14.06 -6.29
N GLY A 85 6.17 12.79 -5.89
CA GLY A 85 5.11 12.15 -5.10
C GLY A 85 3.92 11.65 -5.92
N ASN A 86 4.01 11.69 -7.24
CA ASN A 86 2.96 11.22 -8.15
C ASN A 86 3.01 9.69 -8.32
N TYR A 87 2.85 8.93 -7.23
CA TYR A 87 3.14 7.50 -7.21
C TYR A 87 2.31 6.68 -8.21
N ARG A 88 1.02 7.01 -8.41
CA ARG A 88 0.18 6.32 -9.42
C ARG A 88 0.68 6.52 -10.85
N ARG A 89 1.09 7.74 -11.20
CA ARG A 89 1.67 8.04 -12.53
C ARG A 89 3.02 7.37 -12.69
N ALA A 90 3.83 7.37 -11.64
CA ALA A 90 5.11 6.68 -11.63
C ALA A 90 4.95 5.17 -11.85
N LEU A 91 3.95 4.55 -11.22
CA LEU A 91 3.65 3.13 -11.41
C LEU A 91 3.24 2.84 -12.84
N ALA A 92 2.27 3.58 -13.40
CA ALA A 92 1.82 3.39 -14.78
C ALA A 92 2.97 3.54 -15.80
N ASP A 93 3.81 4.57 -15.64
CA ASP A 93 4.99 4.76 -16.49
C ASP A 93 5.98 3.58 -16.35
N ALA A 94 6.23 3.11 -15.12
CA ALA A 94 7.15 2.01 -14.90
C ALA A 94 6.62 0.66 -15.44
N GLU A 95 5.31 0.43 -15.37
CA GLU A 95 4.64 -0.73 -15.97
C GLU A 95 4.79 -0.75 -17.49
N GLU A 96 4.56 0.38 -18.16
CA GLU A 96 4.79 0.49 -19.61
C GLU A 96 6.26 0.25 -19.95
N ALA A 97 7.18 0.79 -19.14
CA ALA A 97 8.61 0.51 -19.34
C ALA A 97 8.95 -0.99 -19.21
N VAL A 98 8.36 -1.70 -18.24
CA VAL A 98 8.56 -3.15 -18.05
C VAL A 98 7.95 -3.94 -19.21
N LYS A 99 6.77 -3.56 -19.71
CA LYS A 99 6.12 -4.21 -20.86
C LYS A 99 6.96 -4.08 -22.13
N LEU A 100 7.49 -2.89 -22.40
CA LEU A 100 8.32 -2.62 -23.57
C LEU A 100 9.70 -3.30 -23.48
N SER A 101 10.32 -3.31 -22.30
CA SER A 101 11.58 -3.99 -22.10
C SER A 101 11.64 -4.65 -20.72
N PRO A 102 11.34 -5.95 -20.65
CA PRO A 102 11.49 -6.71 -19.41
C PRO A 102 12.92 -6.70 -18.87
N ALA A 103 13.92 -6.53 -19.76
CA ALA A 103 15.33 -6.43 -19.39
C ALA A 103 15.72 -5.10 -18.72
N ASN A 104 14.80 -4.13 -18.60
CA ASN A 104 15.07 -2.88 -17.92
C ASN A 104 14.93 -3.05 -16.40
N VAL A 105 16.01 -3.44 -15.73
CA VAL A 105 16.04 -3.65 -14.27
C VAL A 105 15.59 -2.42 -13.47
N LYS A 106 15.86 -1.20 -13.98
CA LYS A 106 15.44 0.05 -13.34
C LYS A 106 13.93 0.23 -13.42
N ALA A 107 13.27 -0.23 -14.48
CA ALA A 107 11.82 -0.20 -14.61
C ALA A 107 11.15 -1.09 -13.57
N HIS A 108 11.62 -2.33 -13.38
CA HIS A 108 11.13 -3.23 -12.32
C HIS A 108 11.29 -2.60 -10.93
N TYR A 109 12.47 -2.06 -10.63
CA TYR A 109 12.71 -1.38 -9.35
C TYR A 109 11.77 -0.19 -9.14
N ARG A 110 11.56 0.64 -10.17
CA ARG A 110 10.68 1.82 -10.10
C ARG A 110 9.21 1.42 -9.95
N ALA A 111 8.75 0.37 -10.65
CA ALA A 111 7.40 -0.18 -10.50
C ALA A 111 7.18 -0.71 -9.08
N ALA A 112 8.09 -1.56 -8.59
CA ALA A 112 8.03 -2.10 -7.24
C ALA A 112 8.01 -0.99 -6.18
N LYS A 113 8.86 0.02 -6.33
CA LYS A 113 8.95 1.14 -5.38
C LYS A 113 7.72 2.04 -5.40
N ALA A 114 7.15 2.29 -6.58
CA ALA A 114 5.92 3.05 -6.73
C ALA A 114 4.71 2.31 -6.14
N ALA A 115 4.57 1.02 -6.43
CA ALA A 115 3.54 0.16 -5.84
C ALA A 115 3.67 0.07 -4.32
N PHE A 116 4.89 -0.08 -3.79
CA PHE A 116 5.15 -0.08 -2.35
C PHE A 116 4.73 1.24 -1.68
N SER A 117 4.96 2.37 -2.34
CA SER A 117 4.54 3.70 -1.83
C SER A 117 3.02 3.92 -1.88
N LEU A 118 2.29 3.09 -2.64
CA LEU A 118 0.84 3.06 -2.71
C LEU A 118 0.22 2.01 -1.77
N GLU A 119 1.02 1.34 -0.94
CA GLU A 119 0.62 0.19 -0.10
C GLU A 119 0.09 -1.01 -0.90
N LEU A 120 0.39 -1.09 -2.21
CA LEU A 120 0.06 -2.22 -3.07
C LEU A 120 1.13 -3.32 -2.93
N LEU A 121 1.21 -3.91 -1.73
CA LEU A 121 2.31 -4.81 -1.34
C LEU A 121 2.41 -6.07 -2.21
N THR A 122 1.29 -6.60 -2.69
CA THR A 122 1.25 -7.78 -3.57
C THR A 122 1.86 -7.49 -4.93
N GLU A 123 1.47 -6.39 -5.56
CA GLU A 123 2.01 -5.93 -6.85
C GLU A 123 3.49 -5.57 -6.71
N ALA A 124 3.87 -4.83 -5.67
CA ALA A 124 5.26 -4.47 -5.40
C ALA A 124 6.17 -5.70 -5.31
N SER A 125 5.71 -6.74 -4.61
CA SER A 125 6.40 -8.02 -4.47
C SER A 125 6.53 -8.74 -5.82
N SER A 126 5.49 -8.71 -6.65
CA SER A 126 5.53 -9.30 -8.00
C SER A 126 6.57 -8.63 -8.90
N PHE A 127 6.64 -7.29 -8.91
CA PHE A 127 7.67 -6.57 -9.68
C PHE A 127 9.10 -6.83 -9.17
N CYS A 128 9.28 -6.94 -7.85
CA CYS A 128 10.56 -7.35 -7.28
C CYS A 128 10.96 -8.76 -7.73
N GLN A 129 10.02 -9.71 -7.70
CA GLN A 129 10.26 -11.08 -8.13
C GLN A 129 10.62 -11.13 -9.62
N SER A 130 9.83 -10.52 -10.50
CA SER A 130 10.10 -10.52 -11.95
C SER A 130 11.44 -9.85 -12.28
N GLY A 131 11.80 -8.79 -11.56
CA GLY A 131 13.09 -8.13 -11.70
C GLY A 131 14.25 -9.00 -11.23
N LEU A 132 14.09 -9.74 -10.13
CA LEU A 132 15.13 -10.63 -9.59
C LEU A 132 15.28 -11.94 -10.37
N GLU A 133 14.22 -12.44 -11.02
CA GLU A 133 14.30 -13.58 -11.93
C GLU A 133 15.24 -13.29 -13.11
N GLN A 134 15.21 -12.06 -13.64
CA GLN A 134 16.10 -11.63 -14.72
C GLN A 134 17.46 -11.12 -14.21
N PHE A 135 17.48 -10.48 -13.04
CA PHE A 135 18.68 -9.87 -12.46
C PHE A 135 18.91 -10.32 -11.01
N PRO A 136 19.31 -11.59 -10.77
CA PRO A 136 19.43 -12.14 -9.41
C PRO A 136 20.48 -11.44 -8.54
N ALA A 137 21.45 -10.75 -9.14
CA ALA A 137 22.51 -10.04 -8.44
C ALA A 137 22.14 -8.59 -8.05
N ASN A 138 20.94 -8.11 -8.38
CA ASN A 138 20.57 -6.71 -8.10
C ASN A 138 20.27 -6.50 -6.61
N GLU A 139 21.19 -5.83 -5.91
CA GLU A 139 21.09 -5.58 -4.47
C GLU A 139 19.97 -4.58 -4.08
N GLU A 140 19.64 -3.62 -4.94
CA GLU A 140 18.56 -2.65 -4.65
C GLU A 140 17.19 -3.33 -4.64
N LEU A 141 16.95 -4.22 -5.60
CA LEU A 141 15.73 -5.03 -5.67
C LEU A 141 15.62 -6.01 -4.49
N LYS A 142 16.71 -6.66 -4.09
CA LYS A 142 16.72 -7.54 -2.91
C LYS A 142 16.35 -6.78 -1.64
N LYS A 143 16.97 -5.61 -1.42
CA LYS A 143 16.67 -4.75 -0.27
C LYS A 143 15.20 -4.32 -0.25
N LEU A 144 14.65 -3.96 -1.41
CA LEU A 144 13.24 -3.57 -1.52
C LEU A 144 12.31 -4.78 -1.27
N SER A 145 12.63 -5.96 -1.79
CA SER A 145 11.87 -7.19 -1.53
C SER A 145 11.80 -7.50 -0.04
N MET A 146 12.93 -7.42 0.68
CA MET A 146 12.96 -7.62 2.13
C MET A 146 12.07 -6.62 2.90
N GLN A 147 12.03 -5.35 2.47
CA GLN A 147 11.14 -4.35 3.07
C GLN A 147 9.67 -4.67 2.83
N ILE A 148 9.33 -5.09 1.60
CA ILE A 148 7.97 -5.49 1.22
C ILE A 148 7.52 -6.70 2.04
N ASP A 149 8.37 -7.73 2.17
CA ASP A 149 8.05 -8.94 2.92
C ASP A 149 7.86 -8.65 4.41
N SER A 150 8.71 -7.78 4.98
CA SER A 150 8.54 -7.34 6.37
C SER A 150 7.20 -6.62 6.58
N ARG A 151 6.81 -5.74 5.64
CA ARG A 151 5.52 -5.04 5.71
C ARG A 151 4.32 -5.97 5.56
N LYS A 152 4.39 -6.92 4.63
CA LYS A 152 3.35 -7.95 4.45
C LYS A 152 3.14 -8.77 5.73
N LYS A 153 4.24 -9.20 6.36
CA LYS A 153 4.18 -9.96 7.61
C LYS A 153 3.59 -9.14 8.76
N GLU A 154 3.93 -7.85 8.84
CA GLU A 154 3.32 -6.93 9.81
C GLU A 154 1.80 -6.82 9.61
N GLU A 155 1.37 -6.65 8.36
CA GLU A 155 -0.06 -6.56 8.02
C GLU A 155 -0.81 -7.85 8.31
N GLU A 156 -0.23 -9.00 7.97
CA GLU A 156 -0.81 -10.33 8.25
C GLU A 156 -0.97 -10.55 9.75
N ASN A 157 0.08 -10.25 10.54
CA ASN A 157 0.03 -10.35 12.00
C ASN A 157 -1.05 -9.43 12.59
N ARG A 158 -1.13 -8.19 12.11
CA ARG A 158 -2.16 -7.23 12.55
C ARG A 158 -3.55 -7.75 12.21
N ARG A 159 -3.75 -8.28 11.00
CA ARG A 159 -5.03 -8.85 10.56
C ARG A 159 -5.42 -10.06 11.40
N ALA A 160 -4.47 -10.94 11.72
CA ALA A 160 -4.70 -12.09 12.58
C ALA A 160 -5.10 -11.68 14.01
N GLN A 161 -4.44 -10.67 14.59
CA GLN A 161 -4.79 -10.12 15.90
C GLN A 161 -6.19 -9.51 15.91
N ILE A 162 -6.54 -8.71 14.89
CA ILE A 162 -7.88 -8.14 14.74
C ILE A 162 -8.91 -9.27 14.60
N SER A 163 -8.65 -10.27 13.76
CA SER A 163 -9.56 -11.40 13.57
C SER A 163 -9.79 -12.16 14.88
N LYS A 164 -8.75 -12.36 15.68
CA LYS A 164 -8.85 -13.00 17.00
C LYS A 164 -9.70 -12.16 17.96
N ALA A 165 -9.41 -10.87 18.08
CA ALA A 165 -10.16 -9.98 18.97
C ALA A 165 -11.64 -9.87 18.57
N VAL A 166 -11.94 -9.85 17.27
CA VAL A 166 -13.31 -9.85 16.74
C VAL A 166 -14.02 -11.17 17.06
N ALA A 167 -13.33 -12.31 16.93
CA ALA A 167 -13.90 -13.61 17.29
C ALA A 167 -14.23 -13.70 18.79
N GLU A 168 -13.31 -13.28 19.66
CA GLU A 168 -13.52 -13.23 21.12
C GLU A 168 -14.68 -12.31 21.50
N ALA A 169 -14.73 -11.10 20.92
CA ALA A 169 -15.83 -10.17 21.16
C ALA A 169 -17.18 -10.72 20.70
N LYS A 170 -17.21 -11.42 19.57
CA LYS A 170 -18.42 -12.06 19.04
C LYS A 170 -18.89 -13.22 19.92
N GLU A 171 -17.97 -14.02 20.44
CA GLU A 171 -18.28 -15.11 21.36
C GLU A 171 -18.83 -14.58 22.70
N LEU A 172 -18.21 -13.53 23.24
CA LEU A 172 -18.69 -12.83 24.42
C LEU A 172 -20.10 -12.26 24.21
N ALA A 173 -20.33 -11.54 23.11
CA ALA A 173 -21.62 -10.97 22.79
C ALA A 173 -22.72 -12.04 22.67
N SER A 174 -22.45 -13.13 21.94
CA SER A 174 -23.35 -14.29 21.82
C SER A 174 -23.69 -14.90 23.19
N SER A 175 -22.70 -15.01 24.08
CA SER A 175 -22.88 -15.56 25.43
C SER A 175 -23.74 -14.68 26.34
N ILE A 176 -23.66 -13.35 26.18
CA ILE A 176 -24.49 -12.38 26.89
C ILE A 176 -25.93 -12.44 26.36
N GLU A 177 -26.09 -12.49 25.03
CA GLU A 177 -27.40 -12.58 24.38
C GLU A 177 -28.13 -13.88 24.73
N SER A 178 -27.43 -15.02 24.75
CA SER A 178 -28.04 -16.32 25.08
C SER A 178 -28.53 -16.41 26.52
N ARG A 179 -27.99 -15.59 27.42
CA ARG A 179 -28.42 -15.44 28.82
C ARG A 179 -29.55 -14.42 29.00
N GLY A 180 -30.01 -13.78 27.91
CA GLY A 180 -31.07 -12.79 27.94
C GLY A 180 -30.67 -11.46 28.60
N LEU A 181 -29.37 -11.20 28.74
CA LEU A 181 -28.85 -10.02 29.41
C LEU A 181 -28.87 -8.81 28.47
N LYS A 182 -29.31 -7.66 28.97
CA LYS A 182 -29.32 -6.39 28.24
C LYS A 182 -28.21 -5.50 28.75
N LEU A 183 -27.28 -5.14 27.88
CA LEU A 183 -26.23 -4.18 28.21
C LEU A 183 -26.78 -2.75 28.11
N GLY A 184 -26.72 -2.03 29.22
CA GLY A 184 -27.09 -0.62 29.32
C GLY A 184 -25.91 0.31 29.04
N LYS A 185 -26.14 1.62 29.22
CA LYS A 185 -25.05 2.60 29.23
C LYS A 185 -24.12 2.29 30.39
N ALA A 186 -22.81 2.41 30.17
CA ALA A 186 -21.83 2.26 31.22
C ALA A 186 -21.97 3.42 32.22
N LEU A 187 -22.41 3.09 33.43
CA LEU A 187 -22.53 4.01 34.56
C LEU A 187 -21.31 3.85 35.47
N TYR A 188 -21.01 4.87 36.27
CA TYR A 188 -19.96 4.83 37.31
C TYR A 188 -18.53 4.54 36.79
N GLN A 189 -18.22 4.90 35.54
CA GLN A 189 -16.88 4.72 34.95
C GLN A 189 -15.78 5.46 35.72
N GLU A 190 -16.12 6.54 36.43
CA GLU A 190 -15.18 7.25 37.30
C GLU A 190 -14.69 6.40 38.48
N LEU A 191 -15.52 5.45 38.93
CA LEU A 191 -15.22 4.56 40.05
C LEU A 191 -14.59 3.23 39.61
N THR A 192 -15.02 2.69 38.47
CA THR A 192 -14.63 1.34 38.01
C THR A 192 -13.69 1.32 36.81
N GLY A 193 -13.51 2.47 36.15
CA GLY A 193 -12.86 2.55 34.84
C GLY A 193 -13.69 1.92 33.71
N VAL A 194 -13.02 1.57 32.62
CA VAL A 194 -13.64 0.86 31.49
C VAL A 194 -13.32 -0.64 31.59
N LYS A 195 -14.04 -1.33 32.48
CA LYS A 195 -13.95 -2.79 32.63
C LYS A 195 -15.13 -3.43 31.90
N LYS A 196 -14.87 -4.55 31.22
CA LYS A 196 -15.85 -5.31 30.44
C LYS A 196 -15.95 -6.74 30.98
N PRO A 197 -17.10 -7.41 30.86
CA PRO A 197 -17.20 -8.81 31.21
C PRO A 197 -16.24 -9.64 30.36
N ILE A 198 -15.74 -10.72 30.93
CA ILE A 198 -14.89 -11.70 30.26
C ILE A 198 -15.60 -13.05 30.22
N LEU A 199 -15.31 -13.82 29.17
CA LEU A 199 -15.78 -15.19 29.03
C LEU A 199 -14.60 -16.12 29.28
N ASP A 200 -14.73 -17.03 30.24
CA ASP A 200 -13.67 -17.99 30.54
C ASP A 200 -13.68 -19.21 29.58
N LYS A 201 -12.74 -20.14 29.80
CA LYS A 201 -12.60 -21.36 28.98
C LYS A 201 -13.80 -22.31 29.09
N ASN A 202 -14.55 -22.24 30.19
CA ASN A 202 -15.73 -23.05 30.45
C ASN A 202 -17.01 -22.35 29.94
N LYS A 203 -16.87 -21.22 29.25
CA LYS A 203 -17.97 -20.37 28.77
C LYS A 203 -18.81 -19.78 29.89
N ILE A 204 -18.21 -19.58 31.06
CA ILE A 204 -18.81 -18.91 32.21
C ILE A 204 -18.41 -17.44 32.14
N LEU A 205 -19.39 -16.55 32.33
CA LEU A 205 -19.13 -15.12 32.34
C LEU A 205 -18.61 -14.67 33.70
N HIS A 206 -17.60 -13.82 33.66
CA HIS A 206 -17.13 -13.09 34.82
C HIS A 206 -17.39 -11.60 34.62
N TRP A 207 -17.94 -10.99 35.66
CA TRP A 207 -18.49 -9.65 35.64
C TRP A 207 -17.70 -8.70 36.54
N PRO A 208 -17.38 -7.49 36.07
CA PRO A 208 -17.03 -6.42 36.98
C PRO A 208 -18.30 -5.95 37.72
N VAL A 209 -18.30 -6.04 39.05
CA VAL A 209 -19.46 -5.73 39.90
C VAL A 209 -19.09 -4.61 40.87
N LEU A 210 -19.87 -3.53 40.82
CA LEU A 210 -19.78 -2.41 41.78
C LEU A 210 -20.90 -2.57 42.81
N LEU A 211 -20.52 -2.66 44.09
CA LEU A 211 -21.44 -2.66 45.22
C LEU A 211 -21.50 -1.23 45.79
N LEU A 212 -22.71 -0.70 45.96
CA LEU A 212 -22.95 0.65 46.47
C LEU A 212 -23.67 0.57 47.81
N TYR A 213 -23.09 1.17 48.85
CA TYR A 213 -23.67 1.21 50.19
C TYR A 213 -24.20 2.62 50.47
N ALA A 214 -25.45 2.87 50.08
CA ALA A 214 -26.05 4.20 50.13
C ALA A 214 -26.10 4.81 51.54
N GLU A 215 -26.26 3.98 52.58
CA GLU A 215 -26.35 4.45 53.97
C GLU A 215 -25.04 5.05 54.49
N VAL A 216 -23.90 4.53 54.02
CA VAL A 216 -22.56 4.94 54.46
C VAL A 216 -21.77 5.68 53.36
N MET A 217 -22.41 5.94 52.21
CA MET A 217 -21.83 6.63 51.06
C MET A 217 -20.49 6.04 50.61
N SER A 218 -20.36 4.71 50.69
CA SER A 218 -19.16 3.97 50.27
C SER A 218 -19.48 2.98 49.16
N SER A 219 -18.44 2.43 48.55
CA SER A 219 -18.55 1.46 47.47
C SER A 219 -17.38 0.48 47.47
N ASP A 220 -17.66 -0.76 47.07
CA ASP A 220 -16.64 -1.77 46.78
C ASP A 220 -16.72 -2.20 45.32
N PHE A 221 -15.57 -2.55 44.74
CA PHE A 221 -15.50 -3.02 43.36
C PHE A 221 -14.87 -4.40 43.28
N ILE A 222 -15.64 -5.36 42.76
CA ILE A 222 -15.21 -6.72 42.47
C ILE A 222 -14.86 -6.78 40.98
N GLU A 223 -13.59 -6.96 40.66
CA GLU A 223 -13.14 -6.97 39.27
C GLU A 223 -13.61 -8.22 38.50
N ASP A 224 -13.71 -9.35 39.19
CA ASP A 224 -13.90 -10.68 38.60
C ASP A 224 -14.94 -11.48 39.39
N PHE A 225 -16.22 -11.16 39.16
CA PHE A 225 -17.35 -11.87 39.78
C PHE A 225 -17.84 -12.98 38.84
N CYS A 226 -17.59 -14.24 39.20
CA CYS A 226 -18.06 -15.39 38.43
C CYS A 226 -19.59 -15.51 38.52
N GLU A 227 -20.29 -15.63 37.38
CA GLU A 227 -21.77 -15.69 37.37
C GLU A 227 -22.36 -16.92 38.09
N SER A 228 -21.56 -17.96 38.32
CA SER A 228 -21.97 -19.14 39.08
C SER A 228 -21.82 -18.98 40.60
N ASP A 229 -21.14 -17.93 41.06
CA ASP A 229 -20.91 -17.70 42.48
C ASP A 229 -22.12 -17.06 43.15
N MET A 230 -22.30 -17.38 44.42
CA MET A 230 -23.27 -16.68 45.26
C MET A 230 -22.69 -15.36 45.76
N LEU A 231 -23.50 -14.30 45.77
CA LEU A 231 -23.10 -13.00 46.30
C LEU A 231 -22.60 -13.08 47.75
N SER A 232 -23.20 -13.95 48.57
CA SER A 232 -22.79 -14.14 49.98
C SER A 232 -21.32 -14.54 50.12
N ALA A 233 -20.80 -15.39 49.23
CA ALA A 233 -19.41 -15.82 49.27
C ALA A 233 -18.44 -14.65 49.05
N HIS A 234 -18.83 -13.67 48.21
CA HIS A 234 -18.06 -12.46 47.98
C HIS A 234 -18.18 -11.46 49.14
N LEU A 235 -19.37 -11.33 49.74
CA LEU A 235 -19.58 -10.47 50.90
C LEU A 235 -18.81 -10.94 52.15
N ASP A 236 -18.73 -12.25 52.38
CA ASP A 236 -17.95 -12.81 53.47
C ASP A 236 -16.48 -12.38 53.36
N MET A 237 -15.89 -12.46 52.16
CA MET A 237 -14.50 -12.03 51.91
C MET A 237 -14.26 -10.54 52.15
N ILE A 238 -15.21 -9.67 51.80
CA ILE A 238 -15.12 -8.23 52.03
C ILE A 238 -15.21 -7.92 53.54
N SER A 239 -16.04 -8.65 54.28
CA SER A 239 -16.21 -8.46 55.73
C SER A 239 -14.97 -8.81 56.56
N PHE A 240 -14.06 -9.65 56.04
CA PHE A 240 -12.79 -9.99 56.70
C PHE A 240 -11.68 -8.95 56.49
N LEU A 241 -11.86 -7.98 55.58
CA LEU A 241 -10.88 -6.95 55.25
C LEU A 241 -11.14 -5.59 55.92
N LEU A 242 -12.22 -5.49 56.71
CA LEU A 242 -12.59 -4.35 57.57
C LEU A 242 -12.32 -4.67 59.04
#